data_AF-A0A7W8QPR4-F1
#
_entry.id   AF-A0A7W8QPR4-F1
#
_cell.length_a   1.000
_cell.length_b   1.000
_cell.length_c   1.000
_cell.angle_alpha   90.00
_cell.angle_beta   90.00
_cell.angle_gamma   90.00
#
_symmetry.space_group_name_H-M   'P 1'
#
loop_
_entity.id
_entity.type
_entity.pdbx_description
1 polymer ?
#
loop_
_entity_poly.entity_id
_entity_poly.type
_entity_poly.pdbx_seq_one_letter_code
_entity_poly.pdbx_strand_id
1 'polypeptide(L)'
;MSHPIDDAEQLIANAEEEFPPPLRSRLIAKLRKGEHIDDAAEDLGMTPQQVFSAARILASFGDQLDATLTAERDPDLPHGTVTGFNKRCRCPQCRAAVNRRF
;
A
#
# COMPACT_ATOMS: atom_id res chain seq x y z
N MET A 1 11.20 -31.69 -10.98
CA MET A 1 11.61 -30.28 -10.86
C MET A 1 10.35 -29.44 -10.91
N SER A 2 9.70 -29.22 -9.76
CA SER A 2 8.55 -28.35 -9.59
C SER A 2 8.95 -27.35 -8.51
N HIS A 3 9.49 -26.21 -8.92
CA HIS A 3 10.01 -25.16 -8.03
C HIS A 3 9.24 -23.81 -8.00
N PRO A 4 8.11 -23.57 -8.70
CA PRO A 4 7.48 -22.25 -8.65
C PRO A 4 6.55 -22.00 -7.44
N ILE A 5 6.07 -23.03 -6.75
CA ILE A 5 5.16 -22.87 -5.60
C ILE A 5 5.93 -22.56 -4.31
N ASP A 6 7.05 -23.27 -4.08
CA ASP A 6 7.89 -23.09 -2.89
C ASP A 6 8.44 -21.66 -2.76
N ASP A 7 8.83 -21.03 -3.88
CA ASP A 7 9.34 -19.66 -3.90
C ASP A 7 8.26 -18.63 -3.53
N ALA A 8 7.02 -18.84 -3.98
CA ALA A 8 5.91 -17.94 -3.69
C ALA A 8 5.45 -18.05 -2.23
N GLU A 9 5.37 -19.27 -1.70
CA GLU A 9 5.04 -19.50 -0.28
C GLU A 9 6.10 -18.90 0.65
N GLN A 10 7.39 -19.05 0.31
CA GLN A 10 8.48 -18.45 1.08
C GLN A 10 8.43 -16.91 1.06
N LEU A 11 8.11 -16.30 -0.09
CA LEU A 11 7.94 -14.85 -0.19
C LEU A 11 6.78 -14.35 0.67
N ILE A 12 5.66 -15.08 0.69
CA ILE A 12 4.51 -14.77 1.54
C ILE A 12 4.92 -14.87 3.01
N ALA A 13 5.53 -15.99 3.43
CA ALA A 13 5.96 -16.19 4.82
C ALA A 13 6.90 -15.07 5.30
N ASN A 14 7.90 -14.70 4.50
CA ASN A 14 8.82 -13.60 4.82
C ASN A 14 8.06 -12.27 4.97
N ALA A 15 7.13 -11.97 4.05
CA ALA A 15 6.31 -10.76 4.14
C ALA A 15 5.36 -10.79 5.36
N GLU A 16 4.91 -11.96 5.79
CA GLU A 16 4.11 -12.10 7.01
C GLU A 16 4.91 -11.83 8.28
N GLU A 17 6.17 -12.26 8.34
CA GLU A 17 7.08 -11.97 9.45
C GLU A 17 7.48 -10.49 9.51
N GLU A 18 7.85 -9.90 8.36
CA GLU A 18 8.24 -8.48 8.28
C GLU A 18 7.07 -7.52 8.47
N PHE A 19 5.87 -7.95 8.05
CA PHE A 19 4.66 -7.13 8.08
C PHE A 19 3.52 -7.87 8.78
N PRO A 20 3.57 -8.04 10.12
CA PRO A 20 2.62 -8.89 10.84
C PRO A 20 1.22 -8.24 10.96
N PRO A 21 0.14 -9.04 11.16
CA PRO A 21 -1.24 -8.55 11.21
C PRO A 21 -1.50 -7.32 12.10
N PRO A 22 -0.89 -7.18 13.30
CA PRO A 22 -1.07 -5.99 14.14
C PRO A 22 -0.51 -4.71 13.49
N LEU A 23 0.61 -4.83 12.77
CA LEU A 23 1.23 -3.70 12.07
C LEU A 23 0.35 -3.23 10.91
N ARG A 24 -0.19 -4.17 10.12
CA ARG A 24 -1.16 -3.88 9.05
C ARG A 24 -2.38 -3.15 9.61
N SER A 25 -2.93 -3.69 10.70
CA SER A 25 -4.14 -3.15 11.34
C SER A 25 -3.92 -1.73 11.86
N ARG A 26 -2.75 -1.46 12.47
CA ARG A 26 -2.38 -0.11 12.92
C ARG A 26 -2.25 0.87 11.77
N LEU A 27 -1.59 0.46 10.68
CA LEU A 27 -1.47 1.29 9.48
C LEU A 27 -2.86 1.64 8.93
N ILE A 28 -3.74 0.65 8.70
CA ILE A 28 -5.10 0.89 8.19
C ILE A 28 -5.90 1.80 9.13
N ALA A 29 -5.76 1.62 10.45
CA ALA A 29 -6.44 2.47 11.43
C ALA A 29 -5.95 3.94 11.39
N LYS A 30 -4.66 4.17 11.12
CA LYS A 30 -4.11 5.52 10.92
C LYS A 30 -4.69 6.18 9.66
N LEU A 31 -4.70 5.45 8.54
CA LEU A 31 -5.28 5.95 7.29
C LEU A 31 -6.76 6.35 7.44
N ARG A 32 -7.55 5.51 8.11
CA ARG A 32 -8.98 5.79 8.40
C ARG A 32 -9.22 6.99 9.33
N LYS A 33 -8.18 7.49 9.99
CA LYS A 33 -8.23 8.74 10.76
C LYS A 33 -7.83 9.96 9.93
N GLY A 34 -7.62 9.78 8.63
CA GLY A 34 -7.18 10.83 7.70
C GLY A 34 -5.67 11.02 7.66
N GLU A 35 -4.88 10.18 8.33
CA GLU A 35 -3.42 10.27 8.26
C GLU A 35 -2.93 9.85 6.88
N HIS A 36 -2.02 10.63 6.31
CA HIS A 36 -1.44 10.32 5.02
C HIS A 36 -0.53 9.07 5.13
N ILE A 37 -0.51 8.22 4.10
CA ILE A 37 0.25 6.95 4.16
C ILE A 37 1.75 7.13 4.37
N ASP A 38 2.33 8.19 3.83
CA ASP A 38 3.75 8.50 4.05
C ASP A 38 4.03 8.70 5.55
N ASP A 39 3.18 9.49 6.21
CA ASP A 39 3.32 9.86 7.62
C ASP A 39 2.96 8.64 8.51
N ALA A 40 1.89 7.92 8.16
CA ALA A 40 1.46 6.71 8.86
C ALA A 40 2.49 5.57 8.79
N ALA A 41 3.22 5.45 7.69
CA ALA A 41 4.31 4.49 7.56
C ALA A 41 5.51 4.91 8.42
N GLU A 42 5.89 6.19 8.37
CA GLU A 42 7.00 6.75 9.14
C GLU A 42 6.78 6.57 10.66
N ASP A 43 5.58 6.89 11.14
CA ASP A 43 5.15 6.72 12.54
C ASP A 43 5.24 5.26 13.02
N LEU A 44 5.17 4.30 12.10
CA LEU A 44 5.29 2.87 12.37
C LEU A 44 6.72 2.34 12.15
N GLY A 45 7.69 3.22 11.88
CA GLY A 45 9.09 2.86 11.62
C GLY A 45 9.30 2.23 10.24
N MET A 46 8.46 2.58 9.27
CA MET A 46 8.44 2.00 7.94
C MET A 46 8.55 3.05 6.84
N THR A 47 8.88 2.60 5.65
CA THR A 47 8.78 3.40 4.43
C THR A 47 7.51 3.06 3.64
N PRO A 48 6.94 4.00 2.87
CA PRO A 48 5.82 3.70 1.97
C PRO A 48 6.14 2.61 0.96
N GLN A 49 7.40 2.51 0.53
CA GLN A 49 7.85 1.44 -0.36
C GLN A 49 7.71 0.05 0.26
N GLN A 50 8.04 -0.10 1.56
CA GLN A 50 7.84 -1.36 2.28
C GLN A 50 6.36 -1.71 2.35
N VAL A 51 5.50 -0.74 2.66
CA VAL A 51 4.04 -0.94 2.68
C VAL A 51 3.52 -1.44 1.33
N PHE A 52 3.86 -0.77 0.23
CA PHE A 52 3.39 -1.17 -1.10
C PHE A 52 4.05 -2.46 -1.62
N SER A 53 5.23 -2.83 -1.12
CA SER A 53 5.85 -4.11 -1.43
C SER A 53 5.14 -5.26 -0.71
N ALA A 54 4.86 -5.09 0.59
CA ALA A 54 4.05 -6.02 1.37
C ALA A 54 2.65 -6.18 0.76
N ALA A 55 2.00 -5.08 0.34
CA ALA A 55 0.69 -5.12 -0.31
C ALA A 55 0.64 -5.91 -1.64
N ARG A 56 1.76 -6.02 -2.36
CA ARG A 56 1.84 -6.83 -3.59
C ARG A 56 1.94 -8.33 -3.31
N ILE A 57 2.56 -8.69 -2.18
CA ILE A 57 2.76 -10.10 -1.78
C ILE A 57 1.53 -10.60 -1.00
N LEU A 58 1.02 -9.77 -0.10
CA LEU A 58 -0.08 -10.09 0.81
C LEU A 58 -1.40 -9.57 0.23
N ALA A 59 -1.98 -10.33 -0.70
CA ALA A 59 -3.14 -9.90 -1.51
C ALA A 59 -4.29 -9.29 -0.69
N SER A 60 -4.73 -9.97 0.38
CA SER A 60 -5.83 -9.46 1.23
C SER A 60 -5.49 -8.14 1.93
N PHE A 61 -4.23 -7.93 2.30
CA PHE A 61 -3.78 -6.64 2.83
C PHE A 61 -3.74 -5.57 1.73
N GLY A 62 -3.26 -5.92 0.54
CA GLY A 62 -3.26 -5.03 -0.62
C GLY A 62 -4.65 -4.53 -0.97
N ASP A 63 -5.64 -5.42 -1.03
CA ASP A 63 -7.04 -5.08 -1.29
C ASP A 63 -7.60 -4.13 -0.22
N GLN A 64 -7.32 -4.41 1.06
CA GLN A 64 -7.75 -3.58 2.17
C GLN A 64 -7.10 -2.18 2.13
N LEU A 65 -5.80 -2.12 1.80
CA LEU A 65 -5.06 -0.88 1.67
C LEU A 65 -5.64 -0.03 0.53
N ASP A 66 -5.86 -0.62 -0.63
CA ASP A 66 -6.40 0.09 -1.79
C ASP A 66 -7.83 0.57 -1.58
N ALA A 67 -8.67 -0.22 -0.92
CA ALA A 67 -10.01 0.20 -0.51
C ALA A 67 -9.94 1.39 0.47
N THR A 68 -9.04 1.33 1.45
CA THR A 68 -8.88 2.40 2.45
C THR A 68 -8.36 3.69 1.81
N LEU A 69 -7.29 3.62 1.02
CA LEU A 69 -6.77 4.77 0.25
C LEU A 69 -7.78 5.29 -0.77
N THR A 70 -8.81 4.51 -1.10
CA THR A 70 -9.91 4.94 -1.96
C THR A 70 -11.03 5.65 -1.22
N ALA A 71 -11.38 5.17 -0.03
CA ALA A 71 -12.35 5.81 0.83
C ALA A 71 -11.85 7.16 1.36
N GLU A 72 -10.58 7.23 1.76
CA GLU A 72 -9.96 8.39 2.42
C GLU A 72 -9.37 9.41 1.43
N ARG A 73 -9.84 9.41 0.18
CA ARG A 73 -9.37 10.34 -0.86
C ARG A 73 -9.90 11.74 -0.61
N ASP A 74 -9.04 12.74 -0.80
CA ASP A 74 -9.47 14.13 -0.93
C ASP A 74 -10.29 14.32 -2.24
N PRO A 75 -11.59 14.66 -2.18
CA PRO A 75 -12.44 14.79 -3.36
C PRO A 75 -12.03 15.94 -4.30
N ASP A 76 -11.28 16.92 -3.82
CA ASP A 76 -10.88 18.10 -4.59
C ASP A 76 -9.60 17.85 -5.42
N LEU A 77 -8.96 16.70 -5.24
CA LEU A 77 -7.79 16.31 -6.03
C LEU A 77 -8.19 15.65 -7.35
N PRO A 78 -7.48 15.95 -8.46
CA PRO A 78 -7.69 15.28 -9.74
C PRO A 78 -7.09 13.86 -9.70
N HIS A 79 -7.82 12.90 -9.13
CA HIS A 79 -7.40 11.50 -9.03
C HIS A 79 -7.17 10.86 -10.40
N GLY A 80 -6.29 9.84 -10.43
CA GLY A 80 -5.94 9.17 -11.69
C GLY A 80 -5.05 9.99 -12.61
N THR A 81 -4.48 11.09 -12.12
CA THR A 81 -3.53 11.93 -12.86
C THR A 81 -2.20 12.02 -12.14
N VAL A 82 -1.13 12.36 -12.87
CA VAL A 82 0.18 12.66 -12.27
C VAL A 82 0.10 13.89 -11.36
N THR A 83 -0.78 14.85 -11.65
CA THR A 83 -1.04 16.00 -10.77
C THR A 83 -1.57 15.54 -9.41
N GLY A 84 -2.55 14.64 -9.38
CA GLY A 84 -3.08 14.07 -8.14
C GLY A 84 -2.01 13.32 -7.36
N PHE A 85 -1.17 12.53 -8.04
CA PHE A 85 -0.03 11.84 -7.42
C PHE A 85 1.01 12.81 -6.83
N ASN A 86 1.34 13.89 -7.55
CA ASN A 86 2.29 14.90 -7.10
C ASN A 86 1.77 15.70 -5.89
N LYS A 87 0.44 15.83 -5.75
CA LYS A 87 -0.22 16.31 -4.53
C LYS A 87 -0.32 15.25 -3.43
N ARG A 88 0.57 14.26 -3.46
CA ARG A 88 0.74 13.15 -2.51
C ARG A 88 -0.32 12.06 -2.53
N CYS A 89 -1.42 12.16 -3.27
CA CYS A 89 -2.41 11.06 -3.30
C CYS A 89 -1.79 9.73 -3.74
N ARG A 90 -1.94 8.68 -2.90
CA ARG A 90 -1.42 7.33 -3.15
C ARG A 90 -2.50 6.30 -3.49
N CYS A 91 -3.72 6.74 -3.82
CA CYS A 91 -4.78 5.84 -4.25
C CYS A 91 -4.36 5.02 -5.50
N PRO A 92 -4.98 3.85 -5.73
CA PRO A 92 -4.57 2.96 -6.83
C PRO A 92 -4.61 3.65 -8.20
N GLN A 93 -5.57 4.56 -8.43
CA GLN A 93 -5.67 5.32 -9.68
C GLN A 93 -4.48 6.28 -9.87
N CYS A 94 -4.10 7.03 -8.83
CA CYS A 94 -2.96 7.94 -8.87
C CYS A 94 -1.63 7.19 -9.03
N ARG A 95 -1.46 6.06 -8.35
CA ARG A 95 -0.27 5.19 -8.52
C ARG A 95 -0.20 4.61 -9.93
N ALA A 96 -1.32 4.16 -10.50
CA ALA A 96 -1.36 3.67 -11.88
C ALA A 96 -1.02 4.75 -12.91
N ALA A 97 -1.41 6.01 -12.67
CA ALA A 97 -1.15 7.13 -13.58
C ALA A 97 0.35 7.43 -13.76
N VAL A 98 1.16 7.23 -12.72
CA VAL A 98 2.63 7.40 -12.81
C VAL A 98 3.33 6.15 -13.35
N ASN A 99 2.85 4.96 -13.00
CA ASN A 99 3.46 3.71 -13.48
C ASN A 99 3.29 3.49 -14.99
N ARG A 100 2.28 4.10 -15.63
CA ARG A 100 2.04 4.03 -17.08
C ARG A 100 2.93 4.95 -17.92
N ARG A 101 3.73 5.81 -17.30
CA ARG A 101 4.61 6.77 -18.01
C ARG A 101 5.99 6.19 -18.36
N PHE A 102 6.26 4.96 -17.97
CA PHE A 102 7.47 4.19 -18.27
C PHE A 102 7.06 2.88 -18.95
#